data_AF-A0A1I1ZGI7-F1
#
_entry.id   AF-A0A1I1ZGI7-F1
#
_cell.length_a   1.000
_cell.length_b   1.000
_cell.length_c   1.000
_cell.angle_alpha   90.00
_cell.angle_beta   90.00
_cell.angle_gamma   90.00
#
_symmetry.space_group_name_H-M   'P 1'
#
loop_
_entity.id
_entity.type
_entity.pdbx_description
1 polymer ?
#
loop_
_entity_poly.entity_id
_entity_poly.type
_entity_poly.pdbx_seq_one_letter_code
_entity_poly.pdbx_strand_id
1 'polypeptide(L)' 'MKNKTRVTLGIALYFLLCIFDYIISNTVKWTENILEAVISMVIIWLIIEFVPNHIEK' A
#
# COMPACT_ATOMS: atom_id res chain seq x y z
N MET A 1 -7.95 2.75 12.67
CA MET A 1 -8.51 3.34 11.43
C MET A 1 -9.85 2.69 11.09
N LYS A 2 -10.85 3.45 10.63
CA LYS A 2 -12.11 2.87 10.12
C LYS A 2 -11.83 2.12 8.81
N ASN A 3 -12.50 1.00 8.56
CA ASN A 3 -12.28 0.14 7.37
C ASN A 3 -12.36 0.92 6.05
N LYS A 4 -13.26 1.91 5.95
CA LYS A 4 -13.39 2.78 4.76
C LYS A 4 -12.09 3.49 4.42
N THR A 5 -11.40 4.05 5.41
CA THR A 5 -10.12 4.75 5.23
C THR A 5 -9.04 3.79 4.70
N ARG A 6 -9.01 2.55 5.19
CA ARG A 6 -8.05 1.54 4.73
C ARG A 6 -8.23 1.20 3.25
N VAL A 7 -9.48 1.05 2.82
CA VAL A 7 -9.81 0.78 1.41
C VAL A 7 -9.42 1.97 0.53
N THR A 8 -9.74 3.20 0.93
CA THR A 8 -9.35 4.41 0.18
C THR A 8 -7.84 4.52 0.03
N LEU A 9 -7.06 4.26 1.09
CA LEU A 9 -5.60 4.29 1.04
C LEU A 9 -5.03 3.20 0.14
N GLY A 10 -5.59 1.98 0.18
CA GLY A 10 -5.17 0.90 -0.71
C GLY A 10 -5.40 1.22 -2.19
N ILE A 11 -6.56 1.81 -2.51
CA ILE A 11 -6.86 2.26 -3.88
C ILE A 11 -5.88 3.37 -4.31
N ALA A 12 -5.62 4.35 -3.45
CA ALA A 12 -4.69 5.43 -3.74
C ALA A 12 -3.26 4.91 -3.98
N LEU A 13 -2.79 3.97 -3.15
CA LEU A 13 -1.48 3.33 -3.30
C LEU A 13 -1.38 2.57 -4.63
N TYR A 14 -2.42 1.81 -4.99
CA TYR A 14 -2.45 1.10 -6.27
C TYR A 14 -2.31 2.05 -7.47
N PHE A 15 -3.06 3.15 -7.50
CA PHE A 15 -2.94 4.14 -8.57
C PHE A 15 -1.55 4.77 -8.61
N LEU A 16 -0.96 5.05 -7.45
CA LEU A 16 0.38 5.60 -7.34
C LEU A 16 1.42 4.64 -7.95
N LEU A 17 1.35 3.35 -7.63
CA LEU A 17 2.22 2.32 -8.24
C LEU A 17 2.05 2.25 -9.76
N CYS A 18 0.82 2.29 -10.26
CA CYS A 18 0.56 2.30 -11.71
C CYS A 18 1.16 3.53 -12.40
N ILE A 19 1.09 4.70 -11.77
CA ILE A 19 1.70 5.93 -12.29
C ILE A 19 3.22 5.80 -12.32
N PHE A 20 3.84 5.28 -11.26
CA PHE A 20 5.29 5.08 -11.21
C PHE A 20 5.77 4.07 -12.24
N ASP A 21 5.07 2.96 -12.38
CA ASP A 21 5.39 1.95 -13.39
C ASP A 21 5.31 2.55 -14.80
N TYR A 22 4.27 3.33 -15.10
CA TYR A 22 4.15 4.02 -16.38
C TYR A 22 5.30 4.99 -16.63
N ILE A 23 5.71 5.78 -15.63
CA ILE A 23 6.82 6.74 -15.75
C ILE A 23 8.15 6.02 -16.01
N ILE A 24 8.38 4.87 -15.39
CA ILE A 24 9.67 4.16 -15.45
C ILE A 24 9.75 3.24 -16.68
N SER A 25 8.69 2.50 -16.97
CA SER A 25 8.67 1.43 -17.97
C SER A 25 7.88 1.78 -19.24
N ASN A 26 7.19 2.93 -19.29
CA ASN A 26 6.19 3.28 -20.31
C ASN A 26 5.08 2.23 -20.48
N THR A 27 4.90 1.37 -19.48
CA THR A 27 3.86 0.33 -19.46
C THR A 27 3.19 0.29 -18.10
N VAL A 28 1.98 -0.27 -18.05
CA VAL A 28 1.28 -0.48 -16.77
C VAL A 28 1.05 -1.96 -16.56
N LYS A 29 1.74 -2.51 -15.56
CA LYS A 29 1.62 -3.89 -15.10
C LYS A 29 0.52 -3.99 -14.04
N TRP A 30 -0.71 -3.91 -14.50
CA TRP A 30 -1.91 -3.88 -13.66
C TRP A 30 -1.91 -4.94 -12.54
N THR A 31 -1.62 -6.20 -12.88
CA THR A 31 -1.66 -7.32 -11.92
C THR A 31 -0.54 -7.24 -10.88
N GLU A 32 0.68 -6.88 -11.29
CA GLU A 32 1.82 -6.72 -10.37
C GLU A 32 1.56 -5.58 -9.39
N ASN A 33 1.05 -4.45 -9.88
CA ASN A 33 0.72 -3.28 -9.06
C ASN A 33 -0.41 -3.55 -8.05
N ILE A 34 -1.41 -4.39 -8.39
CA ILE A 34 -2.44 -4.83 -7.43
C ILE A 34 -1.80 -5.66 -6.31
N LEU A 35 -0.95 -6.62 -6.67
CA LEU A 35 -0.30 -7.50 -5.71
C LEU A 35 0.62 -6.71 -4.77
N GLU A 36 1.44 -5.81 -5.32
CA GLU A 36 2.32 -4.93 -4.55
C GLU A 36 1.51 -4.04 -3.60
N ALA A 37 0.43 -3.40 -4.06
CA ALA A 37 -0.42 -2.57 -3.21
C ALA A 37 -1.00 -3.36 -2.02
N VAL A 38 -1.47 -4.58 -2.24
CA VAL A 38 -2.01 -5.43 -1.17
C VAL A 38 -0.93 -5.79 -0.16
N ILE A 39 0.24 -6.24 -0.62
CA ILE A 39 1.36 -6.63 0.25
C ILE A 39 1.85 -5.42 1.06
N SER A 40 2.07 -4.28 0.41
CA SER A 40 2.49 -3.05 1.07
C SER A 40 1.48 -2.58 2.12
N MET A 41 0.19 -2.69 1.85
CA MET A 41 -0.85 -2.35 2.84
C MET A 41 -0.82 -3.26 4.07
N VAL A 42 -0.58 -4.56 3.89
CA VAL A 42 -0.41 -5.51 5.01
C VAL A 42 0.83 -5.15 5.83
N ILE A 43 1.96 -4.89 5.17
CA ILE A 43 3.21 -4.51 5.85
C ILE A 43 3.03 -3.21 6.64
N ILE A 44 2.47 -2.16 6.02
CA ILE A 44 2.21 -0.87 6.69
C ILE A 44 1.30 -1.05 7.89
N TRP A 45 0.28 -1.90 7.78
CA TRP A 45 -0.61 -2.18 8.91
C TRP A 45 0.13 -2.89 10.04
N LEU A 46 0.93 -3.91 9.75
CA LEU A 46 1.77 -4.57 10.76
C LEU A 46 2.70 -3.56 11.44
N ILE A 47 3.36 -2.69 10.68
CA ILE A 47 4.22 -1.64 11.26
C ILE A 47 3.43 -0.74 12.20
N ILE A 48 2.28 -0.21 11.77
CA ILE A 48 1.45 0.68 12.58
C ILE A 48 0.94 -0.01 13.85
N GLU A 49 0.66 -1.31 13.82
CA GLU A 49 0.09 -2.02 14.97
C GLU A 49 1.16 -2.54 15.95
N PHE A 50 2.32 -2.95 15.44
CA PHE A 50 3.39 -3.53 16.25
C PHE A 50 4.41 -2.50 16.74
N VAL A 51 4.71 -1.45 15.97
CA VAL A 51 5.74 -0.46 16.37
C VAL A 51 5.35 0.33 17.62
N PRO A 52 4.11 0.86 17.78
CA PRO A 52 3.75 1.62 18.98
C PRO A 52 3.77 0.76 20.25
N ASN A 53 3.35 -0.50 20.14
CA ASN A 53 3.31 -1.45 21.26
C ASN A 53 4.70 -1.82 21.82
N HIS A 54 5.78 -1.55 21.08
CA HIS A 54 7.16 -1.81 21.52
C HIS A 54 7.93 -0.56 21.93
N ILE A 55 7.41 0.64 21.65
CA ILE A 55 8.03 1.92 22.03
C ILE A 55 7.45 2.43 23.38
N GLU A 56 6.22 2.06 23.71
CA GLU A 56 5.55 2.45 24.97
C GLU A 56 5.76 1.47 26.14
N LYS A 57 6.65 0.47 26.01
CA LYS A 57 7.05 -0.45 27.10
C LYS A 57 8.44 -0.17 27.61
#